data_AF-A0A820ZY74-F1
#
_entry.id   AF-A0A820ZY74-F1
#
_cell.length_a   1.000
_cell.length_b   1.000
_cell.length_c   1.000
_cell.angle_alpha   90.00
_cell.angle_beta   90.00
_cell.angle_gamma   90.00
#
_symmetry.space_group_name_H-M   'P 1'
#
loop_
_entity.id
_entity.type
_entity.pdbx_description
1 polymer ?
#
loop_
_entity_poly.entity_id
_entity_poly.type
_entity_poly.pdbx_seq_one_letter_code
_entity_poly.pdbx_strand_id
1 'polypeptide(L)'
;MQRSLRQEAASAIVNNTSTMITTINQPMNAGHCTICLTAIADTVLYRCGHLCVCYMCGLNLRETRSTTGVKYPICRAPVDDILRVYQSSRNGELI
;
A
#
# COMPACT_ATOMS: atom_id res chain seq x y z
N MET A 1 8.29 24.28 -36.23
CA MET A 1 9.56 23.58 -35.96
C MET A 1 10.43 24.42 -35.03
N GLN A 2 10.18 24.37 -33.72
CA GLN A 2 11.16 24.83 -32.73
C GLN A 2 11.37 23.72 -31.69
N ARG A 3 12.56 23.16 -31.82
CA ARG A 3 13.30 22.24 -30.96
C ARG A 3 13.81 22.98 -29.72
N SER A 4 14.08 22.21 -28.66
CA SER A 4 14.87 22.53 -27.47
C SER A 4 14.09 22.96 -26.22
N LEU A 5 13.73 21.96 -25.39
CA LEU A 5 13.70 22.13 -23.94
C LEU A 5 14.51 20.98 -23.33
N ARG A 6 15.75 21.29 -22.97
CA ARG A 6 16.58 20.47 -22.10
C ARG A 6 16.00 20.54 -20.69
N GLN A 7 15.61 19.38 -20.17
CA GLN A 7 15.95 18.83 -18.86
C GLN A 7 16.49 19.81 -17.81
N GLU A 8 15.75 20.05 -16.73
CA GLU A 8 16.23 19.82 -15.35
C GLU A 8 15.14 20.11 -14.30
N ALA A 9 14.97 19.17 -13.37
CA ALA A 9 14.36 19.41 -12.06
C ALA A 9 15.00 18.43 -11.08
N ALA A 10 16.23 18.77 -10.67
CA ALA A 10 16.84 18.21 -9.48
C ALA A 10 16.06 18.72 -8.25
N SER A 11 15.94 17.82 -7.28
CA SER A 11 15.14 17.87 -6.07
C SER A 11 15.35 19.10 -5.19
N ALA A 12 14.25 19.75 -4.80
CA ALA A 12 14.03 20.44 -3.52
C ALA A 12 12.53 20.81 -3.50
N ILE A 13 11.76 20.60 -2.44
CA ILE A 13 11.66 21.50 -1.29
C ILE A 13 11.10 20.70 -0.10
N VAL A 14 11.89 20.58 0.96
CA VAL A 14 11.38 20.33 2.32
C VAL A 14 10.95 21.67 2.90
N ASN A 15 9.67 21.85 3.21
CA ASN A 15 9.20 22.92 4.08
C ASN A 15 8.09 22.40 4.99
N ASN A 16 8.32 22.60 6.29
CA ASN A 16 7.49 22.25 7.43
C ASN A 16 6.08 22.86 7.35
N THR A 17 5.13 22.10 6.83
CA THR A 17 3.72 22.28 7.16
C THR A 17 3.14 20.91 7.46
N SER A 18 2.72 20.70 8.70
CA SER A 18 2.01 19.51 9.17
C SER A 18 0.70 19.37 8.40
N THR A 19 0.75 18.77 7.21
CA THR A 19 -0.42 18.41 6.43
C THR A 19 -0.14 17.04 5.84
N MET A 20 -0.65 16.02 6.52
CA MET A 20 -0.50 14.62 6.14
C MET A 20 -1.41 14.31 4.94
N ILE A 21 -1.14 14.94 3.79
CA ILE A 21 -1.58 14.41 2.50
C ILE A 21 -0.48 13.45 2.08
N THR A 22 -0.55 12.22 2.62
CA THR A 22 0.29 11.12 2.14
C THR A 22 -0.27 10.70 0.79
N THR A 23 0.27 11.30 -0.26
CA THR A 23 0.47 10.74 -1.60
C THR A 23 -0.37 9.50 -1.92
N ILE A 24 -1.56 9.73 -2.48
CA ILE A 24 -2.43 8.74 -3.15
C ILE A 24 -1.80 8.12 -4.43
N ASN A 25 -0.47 8.16 -4.59
CA ASN A 25 0.21 7.71 -5.80
C ASN A 25 1.62 7.15 -5.55
N GLN A 26 1.91 6.59 -4.37
CA GLN A 26 3.09 5.73 -4.26
C GLN A 26 2.79 4.40 -4.95
N PRO A 27 3.68 3.87 -5.81
CA PRO A 27 3.55 2.49 -6.27
C PRO A 27 3.45 1.62 -5.01
N MET A 28 2.50 0.69 -4.98
CA MET A 28 2.35 -0.31 -3.92
C MET A 28 3.62 -1.16 -3.82
N ASN A 29 4.68 -0.61 -3.26
CA ASN A 29 5.78 -1.41 -2.79
C ASN A 29 5.23 -2.09 -1.54
N ALA A 30 4.95 -3.39 -1.65
CA ALA A 30 4.50 -4.23 -0.56
C ALA A 30 5.51 -4.14 0.59
N GLY A 31 5.27 -3.22 1.53
CA GLY A 31 6.09 -3.06 2.73
C GLY A 31 5.85 -4.21 3.71
N HIS A 32 6.32 -4.05 4.94
CA HIS A 32 5.97 -4.99 6.01
C HIS A 32 4.49 -4.84 6.39
N CYS A 33 3.88 -5.95 6.80
CA CYS A 33 2.53 -6.01 7.35
C CYS A 33 2.39 -5.01 8.51
N THR A 34 1.42 -4.11 8.44
CA THR A 34 1.22 -3.06 9.46
C THR A 34 0.69 -3.60 10.79
N ILE A 35 0.31 -4.89 10.86
CA ILE A 35 -0.20 -5.54 12.07
C ILE A 35 0.93 -6.25 12.82
N CYS A 36 1.62 -7.19 12.17
CA CYS A 36 2.67 -7.97 12.84
C CYS A 36 4.08 -7.42 12.66
N LEU A 37 4.27 -6.47 11.73
CA LEU A 37 5.55 -5.83 11.42
C LEU A 37 6.70 -6.80 11.07
N THR A 38 6.39 -8.08 10.80
CA THR A 38 7.37 -9.14 10.58
C THR A 38 7.33 -9.66 9.15
N ALA A 39 6.14 -9.99 8.64
CA ALA A 39 5.97 -10.52 7.28
C ALA A 39 5.74 -9.40 6.27
N ILE A 40 6.07 -9.65 5.00
CA ILE A 40 5.74 -8.74 3.89
C ILE A 40 4.22 -8.70 3.67
N ALA A 41 3.68 -7.53 3.35
CA ALA A 41 2.29 -7.33 3.02
C ALA A 41 1.99 -7.94 1.63
N ASP A 42 1.27 -9.05 1.62
CA ASP A 42 0.91 -9.79 0.40
C ASP A 42 -0.62 -9.92 0.24
N THR A 43 -1.40 -9.11 0.97
CA THR A 43 -2.86 -9.21 0.98
C THR A 43 -3.54 -7.86 0.81
N VAL A 44 -4.41 -7.79 -0.20
CA VAL A 44 -5.29 -6.66 -0.49
C VAL A 44 -6.58 -6.80 0.28
N LEU A 45 -7.02 -5.69 0.89
CA LEU A 45 -8.30 -5.59 1.60
C LEU A 45 -9.42 -5.30 0.60
N TYR A 46 -10.44 -6.15 0.55
CA TYR A 46 -11.53 -6.04 -0.43
C TYR A 46 -12.29 -4.71 -0.30
N ARG A 47 -12.92 -4.28 -1.41
CA ARG A 47 -13.57 -2.96 -1.61
C ARG A 47 -12.64 -1.74 -1.61
N CYS A 48 -11.69 -1.65 -0.66
CA CYS A 48 -10.82 -0.47 -0.53
C CYS A 48 -9.47 -0.58 -1.23
N GLY A 49 -9.03 -1.80 -1.56
CA GLY A 49 -7.84 -2.01 -2.39
C GLY A 49 -6.50 -1.83 -1.69
N HIS A 50 -6.44 -1.54 -0.38
CA HIS A 50 -5.17 -1.34 0.32
C HIS A 50 -4.39 -2.64 0.51
N LEU A 51 -3.09 -2.63 0.19
CA LEU A 51 -2.13 -3.72 0.39
C LEU A 51 -1.24 -3.37 1.57
N CYS A 52 -1.64 -3.75 2.78
CA CYS A 52 -0.94 -3.33 4.00
C CYS A 52 -0.81 -4.44 5.06
N VAL A 53 -1.34 -5.64 4.82
CA VAL A 53 -1.24 -6.76 5.76
C VAL A 53 -0.71 -8.01 5.07
N CYS A 54 -0.06 -8.89 5.84
CA CYS A 54 0.25 -10.24 5.38
C CYS A 54 -1.00 -11.12 5.43
N TYR A 55 -0.97 -12.24 4.72
CA TYR A 55 -2.11 -13.14 4.58
C TYR A 55 -2.63 -13.68 5.91
N MET A 56 -1.75 -14.05 6.85
CA MET A 56 -2.17 -14.52 8.17
C MET A 56 -2.90 -13.44 8.97
N CYS A 57 -2.38 -12.21 9.00
CA CYS A 57 -3.07 -11.11 9.66
C CYS A 57 -4.39 -10.74 8.95
N GLY A 58 -4.42 -10.84 7.62
CA GLY A 58 -5.64 -10.67 6.84
C GLY A 58 -6.73 -11.68 7.19
N LEU A 59 -6.39 -12.96 7.34
CA LEU A 59 -7.35 -14.00 7.73
C LEU A 59 -7.94 -13.73 9.11
N ASN A 60 -7.10 -13.35 10.08
CA ASN A 60 -7.56 -13.00 11.42
C ASN A 60 -8.51 -11.80 11.40
N LEU A 61 -8.23 -10.77 10.58
CA LEU A 61 -9.17 -9.65 10.39
C LEU A 61 -10.53 -10.13 9.88
N ARG A 62 -10.54 -11.02 8.87
CA ARG A 62 -11.78 -11.54 8.28
C ARG A 62 -12.55 -12.41 9.28
N GLU A 63 -11.88 -13.29 10.00
CA GLU A 63 -12.51 -14.21 10.96
C GLU A 63 -13.10 -13.45 12.15
N THR A 64 -12.39 -12.43 12.65
CA THR A 64 -12.84 -11.62 13.79
C THR A 64 -13.87 -10.54 13.43
N ARG A 65 -14.22 -10.39 12.13
CA ARG A 65 -15.16 -9.35 11.66
C ARG A 65 -16.53 -9.39 12.33
N SER A 66 -16.96 -10.57 12.78
CA SER A 66 -18.28 -10.80 13.40
C SER A 66 -18.30 -10.51 14.91
N THR A 67 -17.14 -10.45 15.56
CA THR A 67 -17.03 -10.47 17.03
C THR A 67 -16.75 -9.08 17.60
N THR A 68 -16.31 -8.13 16.78
CA THR A 68 -15.97 -6.78 17.23
C THR A 68 -16.04 -5.82 16.04
N GLY A 69 -16.18 -4.52 16.27
CA GLY A 69 -16.17 -3.47 15.24
C GLY A 69 -14.82 -3.31 14.52
N VAL A 70 -14.23 -4.43 14.10
CA VAL A 70 -12.96 -4.54 13.39
C VAL A 70 -13.09 -3.82 12.06
N LYS A 71 -12.10 -2.97 11.78
CA LYS A 71 -12.04 -2.11 10.61
C LYS A 71 -10.68 -2.28 9.93
N TYR A 72 -10.63 -2.00 8.63
CA TYR A 72 -9.38 -2.05 7.90
C TYR A 72 -8.37 -1.01 8.44
N PRO A 73 -7.05 -1.33 8.50
CA PRO A 73 -6.05 -0.48 9.17
C PRO A 73 -5.91 0.92 8.59
N ILE A 74 -6.04 1.06 7.27
CA ILE A 74 -5.77 2.32 6.57
C ILE A 74 -7.04 3.17 6.48
N CYS A 75 -8.08 2.64 5.84
CA CYS A 75 -9.28 3.42 5.50
C CYS A 75 -10.40 3.30 6.53
N ARG A 76 -10.25 2.46 7.56
CA ARG A 76 -11.26 2.20 8.59
C ARG A 76 -12.63 1.72 8.07
N ALA A 77 -12.71 1.30 6.80
CA ALA A 77 -13.90 0.67 6.27
C ALA A 77 -14.16 -0.68 6.97
N PRO A 78 -15.42 -1.14 7.03
CA PRO A 78 -15.76 -2.43 7.64
C PRO A 78 -15.03 -3.57 6.91
N VAL A 79 -14.57 -4.56 7.67
CA VAL A 79 -13.90 -5.72 7.10
C VAL A 79 -14.92 -6.59 6.35
N ASP A 80 -14.73 -6.74 5.04
CA ASP A 80 -15.55 -7.59 4.18
C ASP A 80 -14.81 -8.90 3.87
N ASP A 81 -13.88 -8.87 2.91
CA ASP A 81 -13.03 -10.01 2.55
C ASP A 81 -11.60 -9.55 2.26
N ILE A 82 -10.73 -10.51 1.92
CA ILE A 82 -9.32 -10.30 1.60
C ILE A 82 -8.93 -11.07 0.34
N LEU A 83 -7.96 -10.55 -0.40
CA LEU A 83 -7.41 -11.18 -1.61
C LEU A 83 -5.90 -11.27 -1.48
N ARG A 84 -5.34 -12.48 -1.59
CA ARG A 84 -3.89 -12.66 -1.58
C ARG A 84 -3.31 -12.28 -2.95
N VAL A 85 -2.25 -11.49 -2.93
CA VAL A 85 -1.51 -11.05 -4.11
C VAL A 85 -0.29 -11.93 -4.27
N TYR A 86 -0.11 -12.46 -5.48
CA TYR A 86 1.09 -13.17 -5.88
C TYR A 86 1.82 -12.31 -6.92
N GLN A 87 3.05 -11.91 -6.60
CA GLN A 87 3.88 -11.19 -7.56
C GLN A 87 4.45 -12.18 -8.56
N SER A 88 4.18 -11.97 -9.84
CA SER A 88 4.91 -12.64 -10.92
C SER A 88 6.16 -11.83 -11.22
N SER A 89 7.33 -12.40 -10.97
CA SER A 89 8.61 -11.81 -11.36
C SER A 89 8.61 -11.70 -12.90
N ARG A 90 8.38 -10.49 -13.43
CA ARG A 90 8.80 -10.18 -14.79
C ARG A 90 10.31 -10.03 -14.74
N ASN A 91 11.02 -11.12 -15.01
CA ASN A 91 12.45 -11.10 -15.27
C ASN A 91 12.69 -10.26 -16.54
N GLY A 92 12.94 -8.97 -16.36
CA GLY A 92 13.23 -8.04 -17.45
C GLY A 92 13.60 -6.66 -16.91
N GLU A 93 14.92 -6.42 -16.84
CA GLU A 93 15.59 -5.10 -16.88
C GLU A 93 15.73 -4.31 -15.55
N LEU A 94 16.92 -3.90 -15.05
CA LEU A 94 18.34 -4.02 -15.47
C LEU A 94 19.27 -3.79 -14.24
N ILE A 95 20.54 -4.15 -14.49
CA ILE A 95 21.79 -3.73 -13.82
C ILE A 95 21.84 -2.28 -13.32
#